data_AF-A0A239KVU2-F1
#
_entry.id   AF-A0A239KVU2-F1
#
_cell.length_a   1.000
_cell.length_b   1.000
_cell.length_c   1.000
_cell.angle_alpha   90.00
_cell.angle_beta   90.00
_cell.angle_gamma   90.00
#
_symmetry.space_group_name_H-M   'P 1'
#
loop_
_entity.id
_entity.type
_entity.pdbx_description
1 polymer ?
#
loop_
_entity_poly.entity_id
_entity_poly.type
_entity_poly.pdbx_seq_one_letter_code
_entity_poly.pdbx_strand_id
1 'polypeptide(L)'
;MTHFIRLAVAIGLAITLFVTPDASLAEGYGKQKVVYHINYLGGENDKAYRGAMRNIQNHINAVGVENMDIKVVLHGNGVGMLQSAKADDGLQTVRYS
;
A
#
# COMPACT_ATOMS: atom_id res chain seq x y z
N MET A 1 -51.98 38.78 -15.35
CA MET A 1 -51.62 37.34 -15.36
C MET A 1 -50.31 37.02 -16.11
N THR A 2 -49.85 37.85 -17.05
CA THR A 2 -48.68 37.57 -17.92
C THR A 2 -47.35 38.21 -17.47
N HIS A 3 -47.33 39.04 -16.42
CA HIS A 3 -46.11 39.62 -15.86
C HIS A 3 -45.53 38.85 -14.68
N PHE A 4 -46.36 38.08 -13.95
CA PHE A 4 -45.91 37.23 -12.84
C PHE A 4 -45.12 36.00 -13.30
N ILE A 5 -45.32 35.57 -14.56
CA ILE A 5 -44.61 34.43 -15.15
C ILE A 5 -43.23 34.84 -15.70
N ARG A 6 -42.98 36.14 -15.96
CA ARG A 6 -41.63 36.61 -16.38
C ARG A 6 -40.63 36.65 -15.22
N LEU A 7 -41.11 36.64 -13.98
CA LEU A 7 -40.30 36.44 -12.78
C LEU A 7 -40.03 34.94 -12.52
N ALA A 8 -40.36 34.06 -13.47
CA ALA A 8 -39.93 32.66 -13.49
C ALA A 8 -38.48 32.44 -13.93
N VAL A 9 -37.68 33.46 -14.22
CA VAL A 9 -36.38 33.20 -14.92
C VAL A 9 -35.16 33.84 -14.24
N ALA A 10 -35.33 34.88 -13.42
CA ALA A 10 -34.20 35.65 -12.90
C ALA A 10 -33.57 35.13 -11.60
N ILE A 11 -34.25 34.26 -10.84
CA ILE A 11 -33.76 33.80 -9.51
C ILE A 11 -33.48 32.28 -9.48
N GLY A 12 -33.99 31.52 -10.45
CA GLY A 12 -33.78 30.06 -10.54
C GLY A 12 -32.43 29.63 -11.10
N LEU A 13 -31.58 30.57 -11.52
CA LEU A 13 -30.23 30.29 -12.04
C LEU A 13 -29.18 30.36 -10.91
N ALA A 14 -29.54 29.87 -9.72
CA ALA A 14 -28.61 29.69 -8.62
C ALA A 14 -27.80 28.41 -8.87
N ILE A 15 -26.76 28.57 -9.68
CA ILE A 15 -25.45 27.95 -9.49
C ILE A 15 -25.53 26.47 -9.07
N THR A 16 -25.80 25.60 -10.04
CA THR A 16 -25.23 24.26 -10.01
C THR A 16 -23.72 24.41 -10.17
N LEU A 17 -23.02 24.59 -9.04
CA LEU A 17 -21.59 24.34 -8.95
C LEU A 17 -21.36 22.92 -9.48
N PHE A 18 -20.74 22.83 -10.65
CA PHE A 18 -20.10 21.62 -11.11
C PHE A 18 -19.06 21.24 -10.05
N VAL A 19 -19.45 20.43 -9.07
CA VAL A 19 -18.50 19.56 -8.37
C VAL A 19 -18.07 18.57 -9.43
N THR A 20 -17.04 18.92 -10.19
CA THR A 20 -16.24 17.88 -10.82
C THR A 20 -15.68 17.06 -9.66
N PRO A 21 -15.99 15.75 -9.54
CA PRO A 21 -15.14 14.94 -8.71
C PRO A 21 -13.76 15.08 -9.34
N ASP A 22 -12.85 15.73 -8.63
CA ASP A 22 -11.44 15.61 -8.92
C ASP A 22 -11.12 14.14 -8.63
N ALA A 23 -11.38 13.32 -9.64
CA ALA A 23 -10.99 11.94 -9.70
C ALA A 23 -9.48 11.92 -9.97
N SER A 24 -8.70 12.60 -9.13
CA SER A 24 -7.50 12.00 -8.58
C SER A 24 -7.95 10.79 -7.74
N LEU A 25 -8.51 9.79 -8.43
CA LEU A 25 -8.24 8.42 -8.08
C LEU A 25 -6.74 8.41 -7.91
N ALA A 26 -6.28 8.26 -6.66
CA ALA A 26 -4.87 8.07 -6.39
C ALA A 26 -4.43 7.04 -7.43
N GLU A 27 -3.68 7.47 -8.45
CA GLU A 27 -3.03 6.54 -9.35
C GLU A 27 -2.28 5.65 -8.38
N GLY A 28 -2.75 4.41 -8.24
CA GLY A 28 -2.24 3.48 -7.24
C GLY A 28 -0.73 3.56 -7.30
N TYR A 29 -0.07 3.60 -6.13
CA TYR A 29 1.36 3.89 -6.03
C TYR A 29 2.13 3.32 -7.24
N GLY A 30 2.65 4.22 -8.09
CA GLY A 30 3.34 3.81 -9.31
C GLY A 30 4.48 2.85 -9.02
N LYS A 31 4.99 2.13 -10.03
CA LYS A 31 5.96 1.04 -9.84
C LYS A 31 7.14 1.43 -8.93
N GLN A 32 7.34 0.67 -7.86
CA GLN A 32 8.37 0.93 -6.86
C GLN A 32 9.48 -0.12 -6.88
N LYS A 33 10.72 0.33 -6.73
CA LYS A 33 11.89 -0.53 -6.50
C LYS A 33 12.35 -0.35 -5.06
N VAL A 34 12.36 -1.43 -4.27
CA VAL A 34 12.58 -1.35 -2.83
C VAL A 34 13.63 -2.36 -2.40
N VAL A 35 14.55 -1.91 -1.54
CA VAL A 35 15.53 -2.79 -0.89
C VAL A 35 15.28 -2.80 0.61
N TYR A 36 14.98 -3.97 1.16
CA TYR A 36 14.97 -4.19 2.60
C TYR A 36 16.33 -4.73 3.04
N HIS A 37 16.91 -4.12 4.07
CA HIS A 37 18.20 -4.55 4.60
C HIS A 37 18.02 -5.04 6.03
N ILE A 38 18.41 -6.29 6.29
CA ILE A 38 18.23 -6.94 7.58
C ILE A 38 19.60 -7.40 8.08
N ASN A 39 20.00 -6.88 9.25
CA ASN A 39 21.27 -7.19 9.93
C ASN A 39 21.15 -7.32 11.45
N TYR A 40 19.93 -7.53 11.95
CA TYR A 40 19.69 -7.71 13.37
C TYR A 40 19.43 -9.17 13.68
N LEU A 41 19.52 -9.52 14.96
CA LEU A 41 19.07 -10.80 15.47
C LEU A 41 17.54 -10.85 15.50
N GLY A 42 16.97 -12.04 15.35
CA GLY A 42 15.51 -12.25 15.44
C GLY A 42 14.93 -11.87 16.80
N GLY A 43 15.76 -11.91 17.84
CA GLY A 43 15.33 -11.69 19.22
C GLY A 43 14.53 -12.87 19.75
N GLU A 44 13.82 -12.66 20.86
CA GLU A 44 13.00 -13.69 21.47
C GLU A 44 11.94 -14.20 20.48
N ASN A 45 11.93 -15.52 20.24
CA ASN A 45 11.02 -16.20 19.32
C ASN A 45 10.96 -15.57 17.91
N ASP A 46 12.10 -15.03 17.44
CA ASP A 46 12.26 -14.40 16.13
C ASP A 46 11.31 -13.21 15.87
N LYS A 47 10.86 -12.53 16.94
CA LYS A 47 9.93 -11.40 16.86
C LYS A 47 10.36 -10.32 15.87
N ALA A 48 11.64 -9.98 15.82
CA ALA A 48 12.16 -8.96 14.92
C ALA A 48 12.09 -9.43 13.45
N TYR A 49 12.45 -10.68 13.17
CA TYR A 49 12.34 -11.25 11.82
C TYR A 49 10.89 -11.31 11.34
N ARG A 50 9.96 -11.75 12.19
CA ARG A 50 8.52 -11.75 11.87
C ARG A 50 8.00 -10.32 11.62
N GLY A 51 8.48 -9.35 12.40
CA GLY A 51 8.19 -7.94 12.18
C GLY A 51 8.64 -7.45 10.80
N ALA A 52 9.84 -7.85 10.37
CA ALA A 52 10.37 -7.53 9.04
C ALA A 52 9.51 -8.10 7.92
N MET A 53 9.16 -9.39 7.99
CA MET A 53 8.30 -10.05 7.01
C MET A 53 6.92 -9.39 6.92
N ARG A 54 6.33 -9.05 8.08
CA ARG A 54 5.07 -8.30 8.13
C ARG A 54 5.18 -6.94 7.47
N ASN A 55 6.27 -6.20 7.68
CA ASN A 55 6.47 -4.90 7.06
C ASN A 55 6.60 -5.01 5.53
N ILE A 56 7.28 -6.05 5.03
CA ILE A 56 7.38 -6.34 3.60
C ILE A 56 5.99 -6.65 3.03
N GLN A 57 5.22 -7.53 3.69
CA GLN A 57 3.87 -7.89 3.24
C GLN A 57 2.91 -6.70 3.26
N ASN A 58 2.99 -5.86 4.28
CA ASN A 58 2.18 -4.64 4.37
C ASN A 58 2.48 -3.68 3.20
N HIS A 59 3.75 -3.59 2.79
CA HIS A 59 4.15 -2.76 1.65
C HIS A 59 3.58 -3.32 0.33
N ILE A 60 3.69 -4.64 0.13
CA ILE A 60 3.08 -5.34 -1.00
C ILE A 60 1.57 -5.10 -1.05
N ASN A 61 0.89 -5.24 0.08
CA ASN A 61 -0.56 -5.05 0.18
C ASN A 61 -1.00 -3.61 -0.13
N ALA A 62 -0.17 -2.62 0.20
CA ALA A 62 -0.47 -1.21 -0.02
C ALA A 62 -0.22 -0.75 -1.46
N VAL A 63 0.78 -1.32 -2.14
CA VAL A 63 1.21 -0.89 -3.48
C VAL A 63 0.72 -1.82 -4.60
N GLY A 64 0.48 -3.09 -4.29
CA GLY A 64 0.17 -4.13 -5.28
C GLY A 64 1.42 -4.85 -5.75
N VAL A 65 1.38 -6.18 -5.80
CA VAL A 65 2.53 -7.04 -6.15
C VAL A 65 3.04 -6.77 -7.57
N GLU A 66 2.13 -6.42 -8.49
CA GLU A 66 2.41 -6.05 -9.87
C GLU A 66 3.12 -4.70 -10.02
N ASN A 67 3.07 -3.86 -8.97
CA ASN A 67 3.69 -2.55 -8.92
C ASN A 67 4.98 -2.53 -8.08
N MET A 68 5.52 -3.69 -7.71
CA MET A 68 6.72 -3.75 -6.86
C MET A 68 7.83 -4.63 -7.43
N ASP A 69 9.07 -4.15 -7.33
CA ASP A 69 10.29 -4.94 -7.40
C ASP A 69 11.02 -4.86 -6.06
N ILE A 70 10.90 -5.91 -5.25
CA ILE A 70 11.47 -5.98 -3.90
C ILE A 70 12.71 -6.86 -3.92
N LYS A 71 13.80 -6.36 -3.32
CA LYS A 71 14.98 -7.16 -2.95
C LYS A 71 15.14 -7.12 -1.44
N VAL A 72 15.36 -8.29 -0.83
CA VAL A 72 15.69 -8.40 0.59
C VAL A 72 17.15 -8.79 0.69
N VAL A 73 17.97 -7.89 1.22
CA VAL A 73 19.40 -8.10 1.47
C VAL A 73 19.57 -8.51 2.92
N LEU A 74 19.99 -9.75 3.10
CA LEU A 74 20.35 -10.31 4.39
C LEU A 74 21.87 -10.28 4.50
N HIS A 75 22.39 -9.67 5.57
CA HIS A 75 23.81 -9.76 5.88
C HIS A 75 24.01 -9.89 7.39
N GLY A 76 25.20 -10.34 7.80
CA GLY A 76 25.56 -10.51 9.21
C GLY A 76 24.52 -11.33 9.98
N ASN A 77 23.99 -10.76 11.05
CA ASN A 77 22.98 -11.42 11.89
C ASN A 77 21.66 -11.66 11.13
N GLY A 78 21.37 -10.92 10.07
CA GLY A 78 20.17 -11.11 9.27
C GLY A 78 20.14 -12.44 8.51
N VAL A 79 21.28 -13.08 8.27
CA VAL A 79 21.34 -14.43 7.67
C VAL A 79 20.65 -15.47 8.57
N GLY A 80 20.60 -15.23 9.89
CA GLY A 80 19.89 -16.07 10.85
C GLY A 80 18.40 -16.22 10.53
N MET A 81 17.78 -15.24 9.87
CA MET A 81 16.39 -15.33 9.42
C MET A 81 16.13 -16.54 8.53
N LEU A 82 17.06 -16.86 7.62
CA LEU A 82 16.93 -18.03 6.74
C LEU A 82 17.04 -19.34 7.51
N GLN A 83 17.82 -19.36 8.59
CA GLN A 83 17.96 -20.54 9.44
C GLN A 83 16.68 -20.77 10.23
N SER A 84 16.13 -19.73 10.85
CA SER A 84 14.84 -19.76 11.55
C SER A 84 13.70 -20.18 10.64
N ALA A 85 13.66 -19.64 9.40
CA ALA A 85 12.62 -19.97 8.43
C ALA A 85 12.53 -21.46 8.12
N LYS A 86 13.60 -22.25 8.28
CA LYS A 86 13.55 -23.71 8.10
C LYS A 86 12.66 -24.43 9.11
N ALA A 87 12.45 -23.85 10.29
CA ALA A 87 11.68 -24.43 11.38
C ALA A 87 10.36 -23.69 11.64
N ASP A 88 10.15 -22.56 10.97
CA ASP A 88 9.03 -21.65 11.22
C ASP A 88 8.43 -21.16 9.90
N ASP A 89 7.30 -21.75 9.52
CA ASP A 89 6.59 -21.41 8.30
C ASP A 89 6.11 -19.96 8.29
N GLY A 90 5.97 -19.32 9.46
CA GLY A 90 5.62 -17.89 9.54
C GLY A 90 6.74 -16.94 9.12
N LEU A 91 7.94 -17.45 8.87
CA LEU A 91 9.06 -16.74 8.25
C LEU A 91 9.30 -17.16 6.79
N GLN A 92 8.47 -18.05 6.25
CA GLN A 92 8.50 -18.46 4.86
C GLN A 92 7.42 -17.71 4.06
N THR A 93 7.65 -17.53 2.76
CA THR A 93 6.59 -17.14 1.83
C THR A 93 5.93 -18.40 1.29
N VAL A 94 4.60 -18.42 1.16
CA VAL A 94 3.88 -19.50 0.49
C VAL A 94 4.43 -19.61 -0.94
N ARG A 95 4.94 -20.80 -1.30
CA ARG A 95 5.46 -21.04 -2.64
C ARG A 95 4.26 -21.00 -3.60
N TYR A 96 4.11 -19.92 -4.35
CA TYR A 96 3.19 -19.92 -5.49
C TYR A 96 3.73 -20.95 -6.49
N SER A 97 3.07 -22.11 -6.54
CA SER A 97 3.23 -23.16 -7.56
C SER A 97 2.40 -22.84 -8.79
#